data_AF-A0A7C7W8T4-F1
#
_entry.id   AF-A0A7C7W8T4-F1
#
_cell.length_a   1.000
_cell.length_b   1.000
_cell.length_c   1.000
_cell.angle_alpha   90.00
_cell.angle_beta   90.00
_cell.angle_gamma   90.00
#
_symmetry.space_group_name_H-M   'P 1'
#
loop_
_entity.id
_entity.type
_entity.pdbx_description
1 polymer ?
#
loop_
_entity_poly.entity_id
_entity_poly.type
_entity_poly.pdbx_seq_one_letter_code
_entity_poly.pdbx_strand_id
1 'polypeptide(L)'
;MNKVTGYLMLLRPKNALMSSIGAIIGFMTGTSSDPIRCIITAVVPPLVLMGGNAVNDYFDYEIDAINKPYRPIPQGIISRREAFVSYILLSVSGVVSAFFLGPILFIIAFSFALAWYFYAKTLKAKGLIGNIVVSTGVAFTIIFGYISASGGSFLLPTTLSLIAFSSNLAREIVKTVEDLPGDRRAGLSTVPIRFGMGATKNLTKGLIALTCLLAFIPYILRLMGVLYLIFSIASVSILVYVFTKMDDLSPETARNFSKFLKLAMALGLNGMLLDLIILR
;
A
#
# COMPACT_ATOMS: atom_id res chain seq x y z
N MET A 1 25.63 -4.89 7.48
CA MET A 1 24.91 -4.05 6.49
C MET A 1 25.33 -2.60 6.69
N ASN A 2 25.55 -1.83 5.62
CA ASN A 2 25.97 -0.42 5.73
C ASN A 2 24.76 0.52 5.90
N LYS A 3 25.01 1.81 6.23
CA LYS A 3 23.93 2.80 6.42
C LYS A 3 23.05 2.99 5.19
N VAL A 4 23.63 2.99 3.98
CA VAL A 4 22.87 3.18 2.73
C VAL A 4 21.82 2.08 2.56
N THR A 5 22.23 0.82 2.69
CA THR A 5 21.30 -0.30 2.63
C THR A 5 20.28 -0.26 3.78
N GLY A 6 20.69 0.21 4.97
CA GLY A 6 19.81 0.45 6.10
C GLY A 6 18.67 1.44 5.76
N TYR A 7 18.99 2.58 5.16
CA TYR A 7 17.99 3.54 4.68
C TYR A 7 17.10 2.94 3.58
N LEU A 8 17.67 2.23 2.60
CA LEU A 8 16.84 1.57 1.57
C LEU A 8 15.84 0.58 2.17
N MET A 9 16.22 -0.18 3.19
CA MET A 9 15.31 -1.09 3.88
C MET A 9 14.25 -0.36 4.72
N LEU A 10 14.61 0.77 5.35
CA LEU A 10 13.70 1.62 6.12
C LEU A 10 12.62 2.23 5.21
N LEU A 11 13.02 2.80 4.08
CA LEU A 11 12.11 3.55 3.19
C LEU A 11 11.23 2.64 2.34
N ARG A 12 11.64 1.39 2.11
CA ARG A 12 10.90 0.36 1.34
C ARG A 12 10.61 0.84 -0.10
N PRO A 13 11.64 1.10 -0.93
CA PRO A 13 11.51 1.76 -2.24
C PRO A 13 10.58 1.04 -3.22
N LYS A 14 10.44 -0.29 -3.13
CA LYS A 14 9.48 -1.05 -3.94
C LYS A 14 8.03 -0.61 -3.68
N ASN A 15 7.67 -0.29 -2.43
CA ASN A 15 6.33 0.21 -2.10
C ASN A 15 6.16 1.67 -2.55
N ALA A 16 7.21 2.48 -2.43
CA ALA A 16 7.24 3.86 -2.93
C ALA A 16 7.03 3.88 -4.46
N LEU A 17 7.69 3.00 -5.21
CA LEU A 17 7.50 2.88 -6.66
C LEU A 17 6.05 2.52 -7.01
N MET A 18 5.46 1.53 -6.33
CA MET A 18 4.04 1.18 -6.53
C MET A 18 3.10 2.37 -6.21
N SER A 19 3.38 3.13 -5.15
CA SER A 19 2.64 4.34 -4.80
C SER A 19 2.76 5.43 -5.87
N SER A 20 3.94 5.57 -6.48
CA SER A 20 4.19 6.53 -7.56
C SER A 20 3.39 6.16 -8.80
N ILE A 21 3.44 4.88 -9.18
CA ILE A 21 2.68 4.35 -10.31
C ILE A 21 1.17 4.50 -10.08
N GLY A 22 0.68 4.23 -8.87
CA GLY A 22 -0.73 4.46 -8.52
C GLY A 22 -1.16 5.91 -8.73
N ALA A 23 -0.33 6.87 -8.30
CA ALA A 23 -0.58 8.29 -8.52
C ALA A 23 -0.58 8.68 -10.01
N ILE A 24 0.33 8.11 -10.81
CA ILE A 24 0.38 8.32 -12.26
C ILE A 24 -0.88 7.75 -12.93
N ILE A 25 -1.28 6.52 -12.60
CA ILE A 25 -2.52 5.90 -13.09
C ILE A 25 -3.71 6.81 -12.81
N GLY A 26 -3.83 7.28 -11.56
CA GLY A 26 -4.87 8.24 -11.17
C GLY A 26 -4.86 9.48 -12.04
N PHE A 27 -3.69 10.10 -12.22
CA PHE A 27 -3.54 11.29 -13.06
C PHE A 27 -3.96 11.04 -14.51
N MET A 28 -3.61 9.89 -15.08
CA MET A 28 -4.00 9.46 -16.43
C MET A 28 -5.49 9.13 -16.58
N THR A 29 -6.27 9.06 -15.49
CA THR A 29 -7.74 8.98 -15.58
C THR A 29 -8.42 10.34 -15.62
N GLY A 30 -7.71 11.43 -15.29
CA GLY A 30 -8.27 12.78 -15.28
C GLY A 30 -8.10 13.53 -16.61
N THR A 31 -8.36 14.83 -16.62
CA THR A 31 -8.36 15.65 -17.85
C THR A 31 -7.06 16.39 -18.12
N SER A 32 -6.24 16.63 -17.09
CA SER A 32 -4.95 17.33 -17.23
C SER A 32 -3.93 16.52 -18.03
N SER A 33 -3.14 17.22 -18.85
CA SER A 33 -1.98 16.68 -19.59
C SER A 33 -0.65 17.35 -19.20
N ASP A 34 -0.64 18.26 -18.23
CA ASP A 34 0.56 18.96 -17.79
C ASP A 34 1.63 17.99 -17.24
N PRO A 35 2.79 17.83 -17.91
CA PRO A 35 3.84 16.92 -17.49
C PRO A 35 4.49 17.30 -16.17
N ILE A 36 4.61 18.60 -15.85
CA ILE A 36 5.20 19.05 -14.58
C ILE A 36 4.30 18.65 -13.43
N ARG A 37 2.99 18.88 -13.58
CA ARG A 37 1.99 18.45 -12.60
C ARG A 37 1.96 16.94 -12.41
N CYS A 38 2.09 16.17 -13.50
CA CYS A 38 2.20 14.71 -13.44
C CYS A 38 3.43 14.26 -12.63
N ILE A 39 4.61 14.86 -12.87
CA ILE A 39 5.84 14.56 -12.14
C ILE A 39 5.70 14.85 -10.64
N ILE A 40 5.17 16.03 -10.28
CA ILE A 40 4.94 16.37 -8.87
C ILE A 40 3.96 15.39 -8.23
N THR A 41 2.89 15.04 -8.95
CA THR A 41 1.88 14.04 -8.51
C THR A 41 2.50 12.66 -8.27
N ALA A 42 3.44 12.23 -9.11
CA ALA A 42 4.14 10.96 -8.96
C ALA A 42 5.06 10.92 -7.73
N VAL A 43 5.54 12.08 -7.26
CA VAL A 43 6.52 12.18 -6.17
C VAL A 43 5.87 12.41 -4.79
N VAL A 44 4.69 13.03 -4.72
CA VAL A 44 4.06 13.36 -3.42
C VAL A 44 3.68 12.11 -2.61
N PRO A 45 2.84 11.18 -3.09
CA PRO A 45 2.46 9.99 -2.31
C PRO A 45 3.62 9.12 -1.83
N PRO A 46 4.65 8.79 -2.64
CA PRO A 46 5.76 7.98 -2.17
C PRO A 46 6.59 8.67 -1.08
N LEU A 47 6.79 10.00 -1.12
CA LEU A 47 7.48 10.72 -0.05
C LEU A 47 6.75 10.57 1.28
N VAL A 48 5.44 10.81 1.28
CA VAL A 48 4.60 10.67 2.48
C VAL A 48 4.58 9.22 2.98
N LEU A 49 4.49 8.25 2.06
CA LEU A 49 4.55 6.82 2.39
C LEU A 49 5.90 6.41 3.00
N MET A 50 7.01 6.87 2.43
CA MET A 50 8.35 6.57 2.95
C MET A 50 8.55 7.16 4.35
N GLY A 51 8.05 8.38 4.60
CA GLY A 51 8.00 8.93 5.94
C GLY A 51 7.16 8.06 6.89
N GLY A 52 5.98 7.62 6.43
CA GLY A 52 5.13 6.68 7.17
C GLY A 52 5.81 5.35 7.52
N ASN A 53 6.61 4.79 6.61
CA ASN A 53 7.42 3.61 6.88
C ASN A 53 8.48 3.87 7.96
N ALA A 54 9.14 5.04 7.92
CA ALA A 54 10.17 5.39 8.88
C ALA A 54 9.62 5.58 10.30
N VAL A 55 8.48 6.29 10.45
CA VAL A 55 7.83 6.44 11.77
C VAL A 55 7.22 5.13 12.26
N ASN A 56 6.77 4.26 11.36
CA ASN A 56 6.32 2.92 11.73
C ASN A 56 7.47 2.11 12.36
N ASP A 57 8.62 2.01 11.69
CA ASP A 57 9.79 1.28 12.23
C ASP A 57 10.32 1.95 13.53
N TYR A 58 10.17 3.27 13.69
CA TYR A 58 10.52 4.00 14.93
C TYR A 58 9.76 3.51 16.16
N PHE A 59 8.46 3.23 16.02
CA PHE A 59 7.61 2.71 17.09
C PHE A 59 7.71 1.18 17.22
N ASP A 60 7.89 0.47 16.11
CA ASP A 60 7.87 -0.99 16.05
C ASP A 60 9.18 -1.68 16.48
N TYR A 61 10.24 -0.95 16.84
CA TYR A 61 11.58 -1.52 17.02
C TYR A 61 11.65 -2.74 17.97
N GLU A 62 10.84 -2.79 19.04
CA GLU A 62 10.79 -3.94 19.96
C GLU A 62 10.06 -5.14 19.35
N ILE A 63 8.96 -4.89 18.62
CA ILE A 63 8.21 -5.91 17.89
C ILE A 63 9.06 -6.48 16.77
N ASP A 64 9.73 -5.60 16.01
CA ASP A 64 10.61 -5.97 14.92
C ASP A 64 11.86 -6.70 15.42
N ALA A 65 12.34 -6.47 16.64
CA ALA A 65 13.42 -7.28 17.22
C ALA A 65 13.04 -8.77 17.35
N ILE A 66 11.75 -9.08 17.44
CA ILE A 66 11.22 -10.46 17.48
C ILE A 66 10.87 -10.95 16.07
N ASN A 67 10.02 -10.21 15.35
CA ASN A 67 9.47 -10.66 14.07
C ASN A 67 10.44 -10.50 12.89
N LYS A 68 11.25 -9.45 12.92
CA LYS A 68 12.09 -9.01 11.80
C LYS A 68 13.44 -8.50 12.29
N PRO A 69 14.25 -9.31 13.01
CA PRO A 69 15.51 -8.88 13.61
C PRO A 69 16.55 -8.39 12.60
N TYR A 70 16.33 -8.67 11.31
CA TYR A 70 17.12 -8.17 10.18
C TYR A 70 16.82 -6.71 9.81
N ARG A 71 15.84 -6.05 10.45
CA ARG A 71 15.48 -4.65 10.20
C ARG A 71 16.59 -3.68 10.67
N PRO A 72 16.73 -2.50 10.03
CA PRO A 72 17.83 -1.59 10.33
C PRO A 72 17.91 -1.09 11.78
N ILE A 73 16.76 -0.87 12.43
CA ILE A 73 16.71 -0.34 13.81
C ILE A 73 17.06 -1.42 14.84
N PRO A 74 16.46 -2.63 14.82
CA PRO A 74 16.91 -3.73 15.69
C PRO A 74 18.39 -4.10 15.54
N GLN A 75 18.96 -3.94 14.34
CA GLN A 75 20.38 -4.17 14.08
C GLN A 75 21.30 -3.02 14.54
N GLY A 76 20.75 -1.90 15.02
CA GLY A 76 21.53 -0.72 15.42
C GLY A 76 22.19 0.05 14.26
N ILE A 77 21.85 -0.26 13.00
CA ILE A 77 22.42 0.40 11.81
C ILE A 77 21.82 1.78 11.62
N ILE A 78 20.53 1.92 11.91
CA ILE A 78 19.78 3.18 11.91
C ILE A 78 19.25 3.38 13.31
N SER A 79 19.57 4.52 13.92
CA SER A 79 19.02 4.88 15.22
C SER A 79 17.53 5.26 15.12
N ARG A 80 16.80 5.14 16.23
CA ARG A 80 15.41 5.64 16.32
C ARG A 80 15.33 7.13 15.98
N ARG A 81 16.31 7.93 16.40
CA ARG A 81 16.36 9.37 16.06
C ARG A 81 16.47 9.58 14.55
N GLU A 82 17.33 8.84 13.85
CA GLU A 82 17.45 8.91 12.38
C GLU A 82 16.16 8.52 11.67
N ALA A 83 15.47 7.48 12.15
CA ALA A 83 14.18 7.08 11.60
C ALA A 83 13.11 8.18 11.77
N PHE A 84 13.05 8.82 12.95
CA PHE A 84 12.12 9.90 13.20
C PHE A 84 12.45 11.17 12.39
N VAL A 85 13.74 11.52 12.26
CA VAL A 85 14.18 12.62 11.38
C VAL A 85 13.82 12.32 9.93
N SER A 86 14.00 11.08 9.47
CA SER A 86 13.59 10.65 8.12
C SER A 86 12.10 10.83 7.89
N TYR A 87 11.27 10.47 8.88
CA TYR A 87 9.83 10.73 8.84
C TYR A 87 9.54 12.21 8.61
N ILE A 88 10.09 13.10 9.44
CA ILE A 88 9.84 14.55 9.33
C ILE A 88 10.30 15.08 7.96
N LEU A 89 11.54 14.79 7.55
CA LEU A 89 12.08 15.32 6.29
C LEU A 89 11.28 14.84 5.07
N LEU A 90 10.93 13.56 5.01
CA LEU A 90 10.18 12.99 3.89
C LEU A 90 8.73 13.48 3.86
N SER A 91 8.06 13.52 5.02
CA SER A 91 6.69 14.02 5.12
C SER A 91 6.61 15.50 4.77
N VAL A 92 7.51 16.34 5.30
CA VAL A 92 7.58 17.77 4.95
C VAL A 92 7.85 17.94 3.46
N SER A 93 8.80 17.18 2.88
CA SER A 93 9.10 17.26 1.44
C SER A 93 7.89 16.89 0.58
N GLY A 94 7.12 15.87 0.98
CA GLY A 94 5.88 15.47 0.29
C GLY A 94 4.80 16.55 0.40
N VAL A 95 4.60 17.13 1.58
CA VAL A 95 3.61 18.20 1.81
C VAL A 95 3.97 19.49 1.07
N VAL A 96 5.24 19.89 1.09
CA VAL A 96 5.74 21.06 0.34
C VAL A 96 5.58 20.82 -1.17
N SER A 97 5.89 19.62 -1.66
CA SER A 97 5.64 19.27 -3.07
C SER A 97 4.15 19.37 -3.42
N ALA A 98 3.26 18.93 -2.53
CA ALA A 98 1.82 18.97 -2.74
C ALA A 98 1.24 20.39 -2.80
N PHE A 99 1.92 21.38 -2.20
CA PHE A 99 1.54 22.79 -2.28
C PHE A 99 1.43 23.28 -3.72
N PHE A 100 2.36 22.84 -4.58
CA PHE A 100 2.39 23.20 -6.01
C PHE A 100 1.26 22.55 -6.82
N LEU A 101 0.55 21.57 -6.27
CA LEU A 101 -0.62 20.94 -6.91
C LEU A 101 -1.95 21.61 -6.53
N GLY A 102 -1.93 22.53 -5.56
CA GLY A 102 -3.10 23.27 -5.07
C GLY A 102 -3.52 22.89 -3.64
N PRO A 103 -4.43 23.69 -3.04
CA PRO A 103 -4.75 23.62 -1.61
C PRO A 103 -5.37 22.29 -1.17
N ILE A 104 -6.21 21.68 -2.01
CA ILE A 104 -6.85 20.39 -1.69
C ILE A 104 -5.81 19.29 -1.52
N LEU A 105 -4.85 19.19 -2.45
CA LEU A 105 -3.82 18.15 -2.43
C LEU A 105 -2.80 18.39 -1.33
N PHE A 106 -2.51 19.65 -1.01
CA PHE A 106 -1.74 20.04 0.17
C PHE A 106 -2.39 19.53 1.46
N ILE A 107 -3.69 19.80 1.67
CA ILE A 107 -4.42 19.36 2.87
C ILE A 107 -4.44 17.83 2.96
N ILE A 108 -4.66 17.14 1.84
CA ILE A 108 -4.64 15.68 1.78
C ILE A 108 -3.26 15.14 2.18
N ALA A 109 -2.18 15.64 1.56
CA ALA A 109 -0.82 15.18 1.85
C ALA A 109 -0.45 15.44 3.32
N PHE A 110 -0.82 16.60 3.85
CA PHE A 110 -0.62 16.95 5.26
C PHE A 110 -1.39 16.02 6.19
N SER A 111 -2.66 15.75 5.87
CA SER A 111 -3.52 14.85 6.64
C SER A 111 -2.94 13.43 6.69
N PHE A 112 -2.46 12.90 5.56
CA PHE A 112 -1.80 11.59 5.53
C PHE A 112 -0.47 11.57 6.28
N ALA A 113 0.35 12.61 6.16
CA ALA A 113 1.60 12.73 6.92
C ALA A 113 1.36 12.65 8.44
N LEU A 114 0.31 13.32 8.93
CA LEU A 114 -0.10 13.28 10.33
C LEU A 114 -0.76 11.94 10.70
N ALA A 115 -1.62 11.42 9.83
CA ALA A 115 -2.29 10.14 10.03
C ALA A 115 -1.29 9.00 10.20
N TRP A 116 -0.16 9.00 9.49
CA TRP A 116 0.87 7.97 9.64
C TRP A 116 1.52 7.97 11.02
N TYR A 117 1.73 9.13 11.63
CA TYR A 117 2.24 9.22 12.99
C TYR A 117 1.24 8.65 14.01
N PHE A 118 -0.02 9.07 13.94
CA PHE A 118 -1.05 8.56 14.83
C PHE A 118 -1.34 7.08 14.59
N TYR A 119 -1.26 6.63 13.34
CA TYR A 119 -1.37 5.23 13.00
C TYR A 119 -0.30 4.39 13.71
N ALA A 120 0.97 4.77 13.53
CA ALA A 120 2.09 4.04 14.09
C ALA A 120 2.08 4.07 15.63
N LYS A 121 1.65 5.19 16.23
CA LYS A 121 1.61 5.34 17.68
C LYS A 121 0.43 4.61 18.35
N THR A 122 -0.77 4.64 17.77
CA THR A 122 -1.99 4.21 18.47
C THR A 122 -2.95 3.34 17.66
N LEU A 123 -3.17 3.61 16.38
CA LEU A 123 -4.22 2.89 15.62
C LEU A 123 -3.80 1.49 15.20
N LYS A 124 -2.51 1.24 15.00
CA LYS A 124 -1.99 -0.08 14.62
C LYS A 124 -2.43 -1.18 15.61
N ALA A 125 -2.50 -0.87 16.90
CA ALA A 125 -2.93 -1.80 17.94
C ALA A 125 -4.42 -2.21 17.85
N LYS A 126 -5.24 -1.50 17.06
CA LYS A 126 -6.70 -1.73 16.93
C LYS A 126 -7.10 -2.80 15.90
N GLY A 127 -6.13 -3.57 15.39
CA GLY A 127 -6.39 -4.70 14.49
C GLY A 127 -6.93 -4.28 13.11
N LEU A 128 -8.12 -4.77 12.74
CA LEU A 128 -8.68 -4.59 11.39
C LEU A 128 -8.76 -3.12 10.96
N ILE A 129 -9.10 -2.22 11.87
CA ILE A 129 -9.15 -0.77 11.59
C ILE A 129 -7.78 -0.26 11.11
N GLY A 130 -6.69 -0.74 11.73
CA GLY A 130 -5.34 -0.41 11.30
C GLY A 130 -5.04 -0.92 9.90
N ASN A 131 -5.47 -2.15 9.57
CA ASN A 131 -5.30 -2.69 8.22
C ASN A 131 -6.11 -1.90 7.19
N ILE A 132 -7.33 -1.47 7.52
CA ILE A 132 -8.16 -0.61 6.67
C ILE A 132 -7.45 0.71 6.41
N VAL A 133 -6.93 1.40 7.43
CA VAL A 133 -6.21 2.68 7.27
C VAL A 133 -5.03 2.54 6.30
N VAL A 134 -4.23 1.48 6.43
CA VAL A 134 -3.09 1.23 5.52
C VAL A 134 -3.58 1.01 4.09
N SER A 135 -4.62 0.19 3.89
CA SER A 135 -5.19 -0.07 2.57
C SER A 135 -5.88 1.14 1.95
N THR A 136 -6.50 2.00 2.76
CA THR A 136 -7.01 3.29 2.32
C THR A 136 -5.86 4.14 1.81
N GLY A 137 -4.73 4.22 2.51
CA GLY A 137 -3.56 4.94 2.02
C GLY A 137 -3.07 4.45 0.66
N VAL A 138 -3.03 3.13 0.44
CA VAL A 138 -2.65 2.54 -0.86
C VAL A 138 -3.65 2.91 -1.96
N ALA A 139 -4.95 2.73 -1.72
CA ALA A 139 -6.00 3.06 -2.68
C ALA A 139 -6.05 4.56 -3.00
N PHE A 140 -5.83 5.40 -1.99
CA PHE A 140 -5.89 6.85 -2.12
C PHE A 140 -4.76 7.40 -3.00
N THR A 141 -3.69 6.64 -3.27
CA THR A 141 -2.66 7.06 -4.24
C THR A 141 -3.25 7.33 -5.63
N ILE A 142 -4.16 6.46 -6.08
CA ILE A 142 -4.87 6.61 -7.36
C ILE A 142 -5.83 7.80 -7.30
N ILE A 143 -6.59 7.93 -6.22
CA ILE A 143 -7.51 9.08 -6.03
C ILE A 143 -6.75 10.41 -5.98
N PHE A 144 -5.59 10.45 -5.31
CA PHE A 144 -4.72 11.63 -5.25
C PHE A 144 -4.30 12.06 -6.66
N GLY A 145 -3.90 11.09 -7.50
CA GLY A 145 -3.58 11.33 -8.90
C GLY A 145 -4.75 11.91 -9.70
N TYR A 146 -5.93 11.31 -9.56
CA TYR A 146 -7.15 11.75 -10.23
C TYR A 146 -7.55 13.19 -9.85
N ILE A 147 -7.51 13.52 -8.56
CA ILE A 147 -7.79 14.88 -8.08
C ILE A 147 -6.77 15.87 -8.65
N SER A 148 -5.48 15.47 -8.73
CA SER A 148 -4.44 16.29 -9.35
C SER A 148 -4.67 16.53 -10.83
N ALA A 149 -5.24 15.58 -11.57
CA ALA A 149 -5.52 15.76 -12.99
C ALA A 149 -6.81 16.55 -13.29
N SER A 150 -7.26 17.41 -12.37
CA SER A 150 -8.49 18.22 -12.51
C SER A 150 -9.77 17.39 -12.70
N GLY A 151 -9.77 16.13 -12.27
CA GLY A 151 -10.94 15.26 -12.31
C GLY A 151 -11.34 14.78 -13.71
N GLY A 152 -12.59 14.34 -13.84
CA GLY A 152 -13.14 13.63 -15.00
C GLY A 152 -14.20 12.61 -14.54
N SER A 153 -14.47 11.57 -15.33
CA SER A 153 -15.34 10.48 -14.87
C SER A 153 -14.76 9.81 -13.62
N PHE A 154 -15.53 9.77 -12.54
CA PHE A 154 -15.09 9.17 -11.27
C PHE A 154 -15.09 7.64 -11.28
N LEU A 155 -15.75 7.02 -12.26
CA LEU A 155 -16.01 5.59 -12.30
C LEU A 155 -14.70 4.78 -12.36
N LEU A 156 -13.87 5.02 -13.37
CA LEU A 156 -12.60 4.31 -13.55
C LEU A 156 -11.64 4.45 -12.35
N PRO A 157 -11.23 5.66 -11.92
CA PRO A 157 -10.29 5.81 -10.80
C PRO A 157 -10.82 5.19 -9.51
N THR A 158 -12.13 5.24 -9.27
CA THR A 158 -12.74 4.61 -8.09
C THR A 158 -12.70 3.10 -8.17
N THR A 159 -13.04 2.50 -9.31
CA THR A 159 -12.95 1.05 -9.50
C THR A 159 -11.50 0.56 -9.33
N LEU A 160 -10.52 1.26 -9.92
CA LEU A 160 -9.09 0.91 -9.75
C LEU A 160 -8.64 1.05 -8.28
N SER A 161 -9.11 2.09 -7.59
CA SER A 161 -8.83 2.30 -6.16
C SER A 161 -9.45 1.22 -5.28
N LEU A 162 -10.67 0.75 -5.58
CA LEU A 162 -11.30 -0.34 -4.85
C LEU A 162 -10.56 -1.67 -5.04
N ILE A 163 -10.04 -1.96 -6.24
CA ILE A 163 -9.19 -3.13 -6.50
C ILE A 163 -7.90 -3.03 -5.68
N ALA A 164 -7.24 -1.86 -5.67
CA ALA A 164 -6.04 -1.62 -4.88
C ALA A 164 -6.30 -1.75 -3.36
N PHE A 165 -7.45 -1.24 -2.90
CA PHE A 165 -7.88 -1.34 -1.50
C PHE A 165 -8.08 -2.79 -1.07
N SER A 166 -8.92 -3.55 -1.79
CA SER A 166 -9.29 -4.92 -1.39
C SER A 166 -8.10 -5.87 -1.46
N SER A 167 -7.26 -5.75 -2.49
CA SER A 167 -6.03 -6.54 -2.64
C SER A 167 -5.01 -6.24 -1.54
N ASN A 168 -4.79 -4.96 -1.23
CA ASN A 168 -3.88 -4.59 -0.14
C ASN A 168 -4.44 -5.00 1.22
N LEU A 169 -5.75 -4.92 1.44
CA LEU A 169 -6.36 -5.31 2.72
C LEU A 169 -6.21 -6.80 2.98
N ALA A 170 -6.42 -7.64 1.96
CA ALA A 170 -6.12 -9.07 2.05
C ALA A 170 -4.64 -9.30 2.43
N ARG A 171 -3.72 -8.58 1.77
CA ARG A 171 -2.29 -8.70 2.04
C ARG A 171 -1.89 -8.21 3.44
N GLU A 172 -2.46 -7.11 3.92
CA GLU A 172 -2.18 -6.59 5.26
C GLU A 172 -2.67 -7.55 6.34
N ILE A 173 -3.82 -8.20 6.16
CA ILE A 173 -4.30 -9.24 7.07
C ILE A 173 -3.35 -10.44 7.07
N VAL A 174 -2.89 -10.92 5.90
CA VAL A 174 -1.89 -12.01 5.83
C VAL A 174 -0.60 -11.63 6.55
N LYS A 175 -0.14 -10.38 6.45
CA LYS A 175 1.04 -9.90 7.20
C LYS A 175 0.84 -9.95 8.71
N THR A 176 -0.36 -9.71 9.23
CA THR A 176 -0.61 -9.87 10.68
C THR A 176 -0.49 -11.32 11.15
N VAL A 177 -0.62 -12.30 10.25
CA VAL A 177 -0.33 -13.71 10.56
C VAL A 177 1.18 -13.98 10.55
N GLU A 178 1.91 -13.40 9.59
CA GLU A 178 3.39 -13.45 9.56
C GLU A 178 3.98 -12.86 10.85
N ASP A 179 3.41 -11.77 11.36
CA ASP A 179 3.88 -11.01 12.52
C ASP A 179 3.29 -11.49 13.87
N LEU A 180 2.54 -12.60 13.87
CA LEU A 180 1.80 -13.09 15.03
C LEU A 180 2.64 -13.31 16.31
N PRO A 181 3.88 -13.86 16.26
CA PRO A 181 4.67 -14.09 17.47
C PRO A 181 5.01 -12.80 18.24
N GLY A 182 5.50 -11.78 17.54
CA GLY A 182 5.83 -10.47 18.12
C GLY A 182 4.59 -9.68 18.50
N ASP A 183 3.53 -9.73 17.69
CA ASP A 183 2.26 -9.03 17.98
C ASP A 183 1.62 -9.54 19.28
N ARG A 184 1.66 -10.86 19.53
CA ARG A 184 1.19 -11.45 20.79
C ARG A 184 2.01 -10.99 21.99
N ARG A 185 3.35 -10.97 21.88
CA ARG A 185 4.24 -10.53 22.97
C ARG A 185 4.06 -9.05 23.29
N ALA A 186 3.76 -8.23 22.29
CA ALA A 186 3.47 -6.82 22.47
C ALA A 186 2.02 -6.51 22.89
N GLY A 187 1.18 -7.54 23.10
CA GLY A 187 -0.21 -7.36 23.54
C GLY A 187 -1.12 -6.70 22.50
N LEU A 188 -0.81 -6.79 21.20
CA LEU A 188 -1.62 -6.19 20.15
C LEU A 188 -2.91 -6.99 19.91
N SER A 189 -3.97 -6.30 19.50
CA SER A 189 -5.28 -6.90 19.18
C SER A 189 -5.47 -7.08 17.67
N THR A 190 -4.50 -7.69 16.98
CA THR A 190 -4.59 -7.93 15.52
C THR A 190 -5.69 -8.93 15.18
N VAL A 191 -6.10 -8.97 13.90
CA VAL A 191 -7.18 -9.85 13.42
C VAL A 191 -7.01 -11.31 13.87
N PRO A 192 -5.86 -11.98 13.66
CA PRO A 192 -5.66 -13.36 14.12
C PRO A 192 -5.65 -13.52 15.65
N ILE A 193 -5.27 -12.48 16.40
CA ILE A 193 -5.29 -12.50 17.87
C ILE A 193 -6.72 -12.36 18.40
N ARG A 194 -7.49 -11.41 17.85
CA ARG A 194 -8.83 -11.07 18.34
C ARG A 194 -9.92 -12.02 17.86
N PHE A 195 -9.85 -12.46 16.60
CA PHE A 195 -10.90 -13.25 15.95
C PHE A 195 -10.47 -14.69 15.61
N GLY A 196 -9.19 -15.03 15.84
CA GLY A 196 -8.65 -16.35 15.57
C GLY A 196 -8.30 -16.59 14.09
N MET A 197 -7.63 -17.72 13.84
CA MET A 197 -7.13 -18.07 12.51
C MET A 197 -8.24 -18.39 11.50
N GLY A 198 -9.34 -19.04 11.91
CA GLY A 198 -10.45 -19.38 11.01
C GLY A 198 -11.11 -18.14 10.41
N ALA A 199 -11.47 -17.16 11.25
CA ALA A 199 -12.05 -15.89 10.79
C ALA A 199 -11.06 -15.11 9.91
N THR A 200 -9.77 -15.12 10.27
CA THR A 200 -8.70 -14.46 9.49
C THR A 200 -8.60 -15.04 8.08
N LYS A 201 -8.61 -16.38 7.94
CA LYS A 201 -8.59 -17.07 6.65
C LYS A 201 -9.84 -16.73 5.83
N ASN A 202 -11.03 -16.81 6.42
CA ASN A 202 -12.30 -16.55 5.73
C ASN A 202 -12.41 -15.09 5.26
N LEU A 203 -12.02 -14.12 6.10
CA LEU A 203 -11.99 -12.71 5.74
C LEU A 203 -11.01 -12.46 4.58
N THR A 204 -9.82 -13.07 4.63
CA THR A 204 -8.83 -12.95 3.55
C THR A 204 -9.35 -13.58 2.25
N LYS A 205 -9.97 -14.77 2.30
CA LYS A 205 -10.62 -15.43 1.16
C LYS A 205 -11.69 -14.51 0.54
N GLY A 206 -12.55 -13.92 1.36
CA GLY A 206 -13.59 -12.98 0.92
C GLY A 206 -13.05 -11.75 0.21
N LEU A 207 -11.98 -11.14 0.74
CA LEU A 207 -11.32 -9.98 0.13
C LEU A 207 -10.61 -10.33 -1.19
N ILE A 208 -10.02 -11.53 -1.28
CA ILE A 208 -9.43 -12.03 -2.53
C ILE A 208 -10.54 -12.23 -3.57
N ALA A 209 -11.63 -12.91 -3.22
CA ALA A 209 -12.77 -13.12 -4.12
C ALA A 209 -13.35 -11.79 -4.61
N LEU A 210 -13.53 -10.82 -3.71
CA LEU A 210 -13.95 -9.46 -4.07
C LEU A 210 -12.99 -8.81 -5.06
N THR A 211 -11.67 -8.89 -4.81
CA THR A 211 -10.66 -8.35 -5.72
C THR A 211 -10.75 -8.99 -7.10
N CYS A 212 -10.91 -10.30 -7.18
CA CYS A 212 -11.06 -11.02 -8.45
C CYS A 212 -12.29 -10.56 -9.24
N LEU A 213 -13.42 -10.34 -8.56
CA LEU A 213 -14.64 -9.83 -9.19
C LEU A 213 -14.44 -8.40 -9.71
N LEU A 214 -13.88 -7.52 -8.88
CA LEU A 214 -13.64 -6.11 -9.24
C LEU A 214 -12.64 -5.99 -10.41
N ALA A 215 -11.65 -6.88 -10.51
CA ALA A 215 -10.60 -6.82 -11.53
C ALA A 215 -11.08 -6.97 -12.98
N PHE A 216 -12.30 -7.47 -13.21
CA PHE A 216 -12.86 -7.56 -14.57
C PHE A 216 -13.81 -6.40 -14.91
N ILE A 217 -14.24 -5.61 -13.91
CA ILE A 217 -15.21 -4.52 -14.12
C ILE A 217 -14.70 -3.47 -15.12
N PRO A 218 -13.45 -2.96 -15.04
CA PRO A 218 -12.99 -1.95 -16.00
C PRO A 218 -13.01 -2.42 -17.45
N TYR A 219 -12.70 -3.70 -17.70
CA TYR A 219 -12.76 -4.27 -19.05
C TYR A 219 -14.21 -4.48 -19.53
N ILE A 220 -15.07 -5.05 -18.67
CA ILE A 220 -16.49 -5.31 -19.01
C ILE A 220 -17.22 -3.99 -19.34
N LEU A 221 -16.94 -2.93 -18.59
CA LEU A 221 -17.49 -1.59 -18.82
C LEU A 221 -16.80 -0.85 -19.96
N ARG A 222 -15.85 -1.48 -20.68
CA ARG A 222 -15.06 -0.90 -21.77
C ARG A 222 -14.30 0.37 -21.38
N LEU A 223 -13.94 0.48 -20.11
CA LEU A 223 -13.10 1.56 -19.58
C LEU A 223 -11.61 1.27 -19.77
N MET A 224 -11.25 -0.01 -19.91
CA MET A 224 -9.89 -0.49 -20.16
C MET A 224 -9.88 -1.53 -21.28
N GLY A 225 -8.76 -1.63 -21.99
CA GLY A 225 -8.53 -2.46 -23.15
C GLY A 225 -8.01 -3.87 -22.87
N VAL A 226 -7.56 -4.52 -23.93
CA VAL A 226 -7.12 -5.93 -23.92
C VAL A 226 -5.84 -6.11 -23.11
N LEU A 227 -4.95 -5.12 -23.10
CA LEU A 227 -3.69 -5.25 -22.36
C LEU A 227 -3.96 -5.27 -20.86
N TYR A 228 -4.87 -4.42 -20.37
CA TYR A 228 -5.36 -4.51 -19.00
C TYR A 228 -5.94 -5.90 -18.68
N LEU A 229 -6.77 -6.46 -19.57
CA LEU A 229 -7.38 -7.77 -19.36
C LEU A 229 -6.32 -8.88 -19.21
N ILE A 230 -5.30 -8.90 -20.07
CA ILE A 230 -4.22 -9.91 -20.01
C ILE A 230 -3.52 -9.89 -18.65
N PHE A 231 -3.12 -8.70 -18.18
CA PHE A 231 -2.47 -8.54 -16.88
C PHE A 231 -3.41 -8.84 -15.71
N SER A 232 -4.70 -8.49 -15.83
CA SER A 232 -5.72 -8.82 -14.84
C SER A 232 -5.92 -10.33 -14.71
N ILE A 233 -5.94 -11.09 -15.82
CA ILE A 233 -6.01 -12.56 -15.80
C ILE A 233 -4.77 -13.14 -15.09
N ALA A 234 -3.57 -12.64 -15.40
CA ALA A 234 -2.34 -13.10 -14.74
C ALA A 234 -2.36 -12.80 -13.22
N SER A 235 -2.76 -11.60 -12.83
CA SER A 235 -2.94 -11.20 -11.42
C SER A 235 -3.96 -12.09 -10.71
N VAL A 236 -5.15 -12.27 -11.30
CA VAL A 236 -6.24 -13.09 -10.75
C VAL A 236 -5.82 -14.55 -10.61
N SER A 237 -5.03 -15.08 -11.54
CA SER A 237 -4.52 -16.46 -11.45
C SER A 237 -3.66 -16.67 -10.19
N ILE A 238 -2.82 -15.69 -9.85
CA ILE A 238 -2.04 -15.71 -8.60
C ILE A 238 -2.95 -15.57 -7.37
N LEU A 239 -3.95 -14.70 -7.43
CA LEU A 239 -4.93 -14.53 -6.35
C LEU A 239 -5.72 -15.82 -6.09
N VAL A 240 -6.17 -16.51 -7.14
CA VAL A 240 -6.87 -17.79 -7.05
C VAL A 240 -5.94 -18.89 -6.49
N TYR A 241 -4.67 -18.90 -6.89
CA TYR A 241 -3.68 -19.80 -6.28
C TYR A 241 -3.57 -19.56 -4.76
N VAL A 242 -3.43 -18.31 -4.32
CA VAL A 242 -3.38 -17.98 -2.89
C VAL A 242 -4.70 -18.34 -2.18
N PHE A 243 -5.84 -18.11 -2.82
CA PHE A 243 -7.16 -18.46 -2.30
C PHE A 243 -7.29 -19.96 -2.01
N THR A 244 -6.90 -20.81 -2.97
CA THR A 244 -7.00 -22.27 -2.84
C THR A 244 -6.04 -22.85 -1.80
N LYS A 245 -4.91 -22.17 -1.55
CA LYS A 245 -3.92 -22.56 -0.53
C LYS A 245 -4.13 -21.87 0.83
N MET A 246 -5.17 -21.05 0.98
CA MET A 246 -5.36 -20.25 2.19
C MET A 246 -5.63 -21.09 3.46
N ASP A 247 -6.07 -22.34 3.30
CA ASP A 247 -6.22 -23.25 4.44
C ASP A 247 -4.88 -23.62 5.10
N ASP A 248 -3.77 -23.48 4.36
CA ASP A 248 -2.40 -23.65 4.85
C ASP A 248 -1.83 -22.38 5.50
N LEU A 249 -2.62 -21.29 5.62
CA LEU A 249 -2.14 -20.03 6.20
C LEU A 249 -1.74 -20.23 7.67
N SER A 250 -0.46 -20.01 7.93
CA SER A 250 0.22 -20.04 9.22
C SER A 250 1.32 -18.97 9.24
N PRO A 251 1.95 -18.66 10.39
CA PRO A 251 3.07 -17.70 10.42
C PRO A 251 4.21 -18.05 9.46
N GLU A 252 4.45 -19.35 9.21
CA GLU A 252 5.51 -19.83 8.31
C GLU A 252 5.17 -19.61 6.83
N THR A 253 3.91 -19.86 6.44
CA THR A 253 3.46 -19.75 5.03
C THR A 253 3.03 -18.32 4.67
N ALA A 254 2.63 -17.51 5.66
CA ALA A 254 2.13 -16.15 5.47
C ALA A 254 3.10 -15.25 4.71
N ARG A 255 4.42 -15.40 4.95
CA ARG A 255 5.44 -14.65 4.22
C ARG A 255 5.41 -14.90 2.72
N ASN A 256 5.19 -16.15 2.31
CA ASN A 256 5.10 -16.50 0.89
C ASN A 256 3.79 -16.03 0.28
N PHE A 257 2.66 -16.18 0.98
CA PHE A 257 1.38 -15.62 0.51
C PHE A 257 1.42 -14.10 0.38
N SER A 258 2.03 -13.39 1.33
CA SER A 258 2.25 -11.93 1.28
C SER A 258 3.09 -11.50 0.07
N LYS A 259 4.07 -12.31 -0.36
CA LYS A 259 4.86 -12.10 -1.58
C LYS A 259 4.01 -12.32 -2.84
N PHE A 260 3.25 -13.41 -2.92
CA PHE A 260 2.37 -13.69 -4.06
C PHE A 260 1.28 -12.64 -4.22
N LEU A 261 0.63 -12.22 -3.12
CA LEU A 261 -0.34 -11.12 -3.14
C LEU A 261 0.31 -9.81 -3.63
N LYS A 262 1.55 -9.52 -3.20
CA LYS A 262 2.29 -8.36 -3.70
C LYS A 262 2.59 -8.44 -5.20
N LEU A 263 2.95 -9.64 -5.68
CA LEU A 263 3.21 -9.87 -7.10
C LEU A 263 1.92 -9.67 -7.93
N ALA A 264 0.78 -10.20 -7.47
CA ALA A 264 -0.51 -9.97 -8.10
C ALA A 264 -0.84 -8.47 -8.17
N MET A 265 -0.69 -7.75 -7.05
CA MET A 265 -0.87 -6.29 -7.02
C MET A 265 0.04 -5.57 -8.02
N ALA A 266 1.31 -5.97 -8.12
CA ALA A 266 2.25 -5.37 -9.07
C ALA A 266 1.84 -5.65 -10.53
N LEU A 267 1.41 -6.86 -10.86
CA LEU A 267 0.91 -7.19 -12.20
C LEU A 267 -0.34 -6.37 -12.55
N GLY A 268 -1.32 -6.30 -11.65
CA GLY A 268 -2.53 -5.51 -11.87
C GLY A 268 -2.20 -4.02 -12.10
N LEU A 269 -1.29 -3.47 -11.29
CA LEU A 269 -0.86 -2.08 -11.42
C LEU A 269 -0.13 -1.80 -12.74
N ASN A 270 0.73 -2.71 -13.21
CA ASN A 270 1.39 -2.57 -14.52
C ASN A 270 0.38 -2.69 -15.66
N GLY A 271 -0.60 -3.60 -15.56
CA GLY A 271 -1.68 -3.72 -16.54
C GLY A 271 -2.48 -2.43 -16.67
N MET A 272 -2.85 -1.81 -15.55
CA MET A 272 -3.53 -0.51 -15.53
C MET A 272 -2.69 0.59 -16.20
N LEU A 273 -1.41 0.70 -15.85
CA LEU A 273 -0.52 1.72 -16.38
C LEU A 273 -0.30 1.56 -17.89
N LEU A 274 0.08 0.36 -18.34
CA LEU A 274 0.43 0.13 -19.75
C LEU A 274 -0.77 0.32 -20.67
N ASP A 275 -1.95 -0.12 -20.25
CA ASP A 275 -3.17 0.05 -21.04
C ASP A 275 -3.58 1.52 -21.16
N LEU A 276 -3.46 2.31 -20.07
CA LEU A 276 -3.68 3.76 -20.10
C LEU A 276 -2.69 4.50 -21.00
N ILE A 277 -1.45 4.03 -21.13
CA ILE A 277 -0.45 4.61 -22.04
C ILE A 277 -0.83 4.37 -23.50
N ILE A 278 -1.45 3.23 -23.82
CA ILE A 278 -1.84 2.89 -25.21
C ILE A 278 -3.15 3.58 -25.62
N LEU A 279 -4.08 3.77 -24.68
CA LEU A 279 -5.39 4.36 -24.95
C LEU A 279 -5.37 5.90 -25.07
N ARG A 280 -4.28 6.57 -24.71
CA ARG A 280 -4.09 8.03 -24.82
C ARG A 280 -3.16 8.38 -25.97
#